data_AF-A0A369SC75-F1
#
_entry.id   AF-A0A369SC75-F1
#
_cell.length_a   1.000
_cell.length_b   1.000
_cell.length_c   1.000
_cell.angle_alpha   90.00
_cell.angle_beta   90.00
_cell.angle_gamma   90.00
#
_symmetry.space_group_name_H-M   'P 1'
#
loop_
_entity.id
_entity.type
_entity.pdbx_description
1 polymer ?
#
loop_
_entity_poly.entity_id
_entity_poly.type
_entity_poly.pdbx_seq_one_letter_code
_entity_poly.pdbx_strand_id
1 'polypeptide(L)'
;MSIEDPFFVVKTEVQKNLNNTTVLHKKWRELSEDGRNTSKEDFTWTTNELKNNIRSMEWDLEDLEETINIPYFYTFHNQMTIDFKIVYIYTYTIILNLTVPIVESNPSKFRIDDLEINERKSFISRTKKTIKEIKEELTSTSRRAKKEKHEREALLGSKGRHQDRYTRLDKEIEQSNQNFIEENQKQQQQLFRQQDDQIEMISKSVGVLKQMGQHIDGELTEQAALLEDFDQEMTDTKSRLDRSLIKIEKVLKLSGGKNMMKHYINF
;
A
#
# COMPACT_ATOMS: atom_id res chain seq x y z
N MET A 1 -25.55 -3.81 4.66
CA MET A 1 -24.76 -4.44 3.58
C MET A 1 -23.56 -5.11 4.22
N SER A 2 -23.40 -6.43 4.10
CA SER A 2 -22.15 -7.07 4.51
C SER A 2 -21.09 -6.67 3.49
N ILE A 3 -20.12 -5.86 3.89
CA ILE A 3 -18.88 -5.62 3.13
C ILE A 3 -18.30 -7.01 2.83
N GLU A 4 -18.22 -7.32 1.54
CA GLU A 4 -17.58 -8.53 1.00
C GLU A 4 -16.12 -8.54 1.46
N ASP A 5 -15.61 -9.69 1.88
CA ASP A 5 -14.28 -9.77 2.47
C ASP A 5 -13.21 -9.40 1.41
N PRO A 6 -12.41 -8.33 1.65
CA PRO A 6 -11.41 -7.84 0.71
C PRO A 6 -10.43 -8.91 0.23
N PHE A 7 -10.16 -9.93 1.04
CA PHE A 7 -9.31 -11.05 0.67
C PHE A 7 -9.78 -11.75 -0.60
N PHE A 8 -11.08 -12.01 -0.75
CA PHE A 8 -11.60 -12.74 -1.92
C PHE A 8 -11.60 -11.88 -3.19
N VAL A 9 -11.74 -10.56 -3.05
CA VAL A 9 -11.63 -9.61 -4.16
C VAL A 9 -10.20 -9.64 -4.71
N VAL A 10 -9.21 -9.43 -3.84
CA VAL A 10 -7.79 -9.43 -4.24
C VAL A 10 -7.35 -10.82 -4.70
N LYS A 11 -7.80 -11.91 -4.05
CA LYS A 11 -7.57 -13.29 -4.52
C LYS A 11 -8.02 -13.49 -5.96
N THR A 12 -9.19 -13.00 -6.33
CA THR A 12 -9.74 -13.15 -7.69
C THR A 12 -8.91 -12.38 -8.71
N GLU A 13 -8.46 -11.18 -8.34
CA GLU A 13 -7.56 -10.36 -9.16
C GLU A 13 -6.19 -11.02 -9.36
N VAL A 14 -5.56 -11.49 -8.28
CA VAL A 14 -4.30 -12.24 -8.33
C VAL A 14 -4.44 -13.50 -9.19
N GLN A 15 -5.55 -14.23 -9.08
CA GLN A 15 -5.79 -15.43 -9.90
C GLN A 15 -5.88 -15.08 -11.40
N LYS A 16 -6.56 -13.97 -11.74
CA LYS A 16 -6.67 -13.48 -13.12
C LYS A 16 -5.30 -13.05 -13.65
N ASN A 17 -4.54 -12.31 -12.86
CA ASN A 17 -3.19 -11.83 -13.23
C ASN A 17 -2.21 -13.00 -13.38
N LEU A 18 -2.33 -14.04 -12.55
CA LEU A 18 -1.53 -15.27 -12.64
C LEU A 18 -1.82 -16.03 -13.93
N ASN A 19 -3.10 -16.16 -14.30
CA ASN A 19 -3.49 -16.80 -15.57
C ASN A 19 -2.91 -16.04 -16.77
N ASN A 20 -3.04 -14.71 -16.78
CA ASN A 20 -2.47 -13.87 -17.83
C ASN A 20 -0.95 -14.02 -17.91
N THR A 21 -0.27 -13.98 -16.77
CA THR A 21 1.19 -14.14 -16.67
C THR A 21 1.64 -15.52 -17.16
N THR A 22 0.88 -16.57 -16.88
CA THR A 22 1.18 -17.93 -17.36
C THR A 22 1.07 -18.02 -18.88
N VAL A 23 0.06 -17.40 -19.48
CA VAL A 23 -0.11 -17.33 -20.94
C VAL A 23 1.02 -16.52 -21.58
N LEU A 24 1.34 -15.35 -21.02
CA LEU A 24 2.46 -14.52 -21.46
C LEU A 24 3.80 -15.24 -21.33
N HIS A 25 3.98 -16.03 -20.27
CA HIS A 25 5.20 -16.81 -20.03
C HIS A 25 5.38 -17.90 -21.09
N LYS A 26 4.30 -18.60 -21.47
CA LYS A 26 4.33 -19.57 -22.57
C LYS A 26 4.73 -18.90 -23.88
N LYS A 27 4.11 -17.77 -24.23
CA LYS A 27 4.46 -16.98 -25.41
C LYS A 27 5.92 -16.52 -25.37
N TRP A 28 6.39 -16.05 -24.21
CA TRP A 28 7.78 -15.64 -24.03
C TRP A 28 8.77 -16.79 -24.24
N ARG A 29 8.43 -17.99 -23.76
CA ARG A 29 9.24 -19.21 -23.95
C ARG A 29 9.35 -19.57 -25.43
N GLU A 30 8.22 -19.56 -26.15
CA GLU A 30 8.19 -19.78 -27.61
C GLU A 30 9.07 -18.76 -28.34
N LEU A 31 8.94 -17.46 -28.01
CA LEU A 31 9.75 -16.39 -28.60
C LEU A 31 11.26 -16.52 -28.26
N SER A 32 11.59 -17.06 -27.09
CA SER A 32 12.96 -17.30 -26.65
C SER A 32 13.63 -18.46 -27.39
N GLU A 33 12.86 -19.45 -27.82
CA GLU A 33 13.36 -20.64 -28.53
C GLU A 33 13.51 -20.38 -30.04
N ASP A 34 12.65 -19.53 -30.61
CA ASP A 34 12.53 -19.31 -32.06
C ASP A 34 13.54 -18.30 -32.66
N GLY A 35 14.76 -18.27 -32.11
CA GLY A 35 15.79 -17.23 -32.25
C GLY A 35 16.30 -16.86 -33.67
N ARG A 36 15.64 -17.28 -34.74
CA ARG A 36 15.92 -16.87 -36.14
C ARG A 36 14.90 -15.90 -36.74
N ASN A 37 13.65 -15.85 -36.24
CA ASN A 37 12.57 -15.01 -36.81
C ASN A 37 11.85 -14.09 -35.80
N THR A 38 12.19 -14.17 -34.52
CA THR A 38 11.53 -13.37 -33.47
C THR A 38 11.88 -11.88 -33.58
N SER A 39 10.86 -11.02 -33.66
CA SER A 39 11.04 -9.57 -33.51
C SER A 39 11.62 -9.27 -32.12
N LYS A 40 12.80 -8.64 -32.09
CA LYS A 40 13.49 -8.25 -30.85
C LYS A 40 12.64 -7.33 -29.98
N GLU A 41 11.75 -6.56 -30.61
CA GLU A 41 10.78 -5.69 -29.95
C GLU A 41 9.70 -6.51 -29.23
N ASP A 42 9.12 -7.52 -29.89
CA ASP A 42 8.10 -8.40 -29.30
C ASP A 42 8.65 -9.19 -28.10
N PHE A 43 9.89 -9.67 -28.20
CA PHE A 43 10.55 -10.36 -27.09
C PHE A 43 10.81 -9.42 -25.90
N THR A 44 11.27 -8.19 -26.17
CA THR A 44 11.54 -7.18 -25.15
C THR A 44 10.25 -6.71 -24.47
N TRP A 45 9.20 -6.47 -25.25
CA TRP A 45 7.88 -6.11 -24.74
C TRP A 45 7.31 -7.21 -23.86
N THR A 46 7.29 -8.46 -24.35
CA THR A 46 6.75 -9.61 -23.58
C THR A 46 7.54 -9.84 -22.29
N THR A 47 8.86 -9.64 -22.31
CA THR A 47 9.72 -9.74 -21.11
C THR A 47 9.40 -8.66 -20.07
N ASN A 48 9.19 -7.42 -20.51
CA ASN A 48 8.86 -6.32 -19.59
C ASN A 48 7.46 -6.46 -19.01
N GLU A 49 6.51 -6.87 -19.84
CA GLU A 49 5.12 -7.11 -19.41
C GLU A 49 5.04 -8.23 -18.37
N LEU A 50 5.81 -9.32 -18.55
CA LEU A 50 5.94 -10.37 -17.54
C LEU A 50 6.49 -9.85 -16.21
N LYS A 51 7.55 -9.02 -16.25
CA LYS A 51 8.14 -8.45 -15.03
C LYS A 51 7.17 -7.53 -14.30
N ASN A 52 6.40 -6.73 -15.03
CA ASN A 52 5.40 -5.83 -14.45
C ASN A 52 4.29 -6.62 -13.77
N ASN A 53 3.71 -7.61 -14.46
CA ASN A 53 2.66 -8.45 -13.89
C ASN A 53 3.14 -9.25 -12.67
N ILE A 54 4.36 -9.79 -12.72
CA ILE A 54 4.99 -10.45 -11.56
C ILE A 54 5.13 -9.50 -10.39
N ARG A 55 5.63 -8.27 -10.62
CA ARG A 55 5.84 -7.28 -9.55
C ARG A 55 4.52 -6.85 -8.91
N SER A 56 3.48 -6.65 -9.71
CA SER A 56 2.13 -6.33 -9.21
C SER A 56 1.63 -7.44 -8.29
N MET A 57 1.71 -8.70 -8.72
CA MET A 57 1.28 -9.84 -7.90
C MET A 57 2.16 -10.05 -6.66
N GLU A 58 3.46 -9.72 -6.70
CA GLU A 58 4.33 -9.77 -5.52
C GLU A 58 3.83 -8.79 -4.44
N TRP A 59 3.43 -7.57 -4.82
CA TRP A 59 2.82 -6.60 -3.90
C TRP A 59 1.45 -7.07 -3.39
N ASP A 60 0.56 -7.53 -4.27
CA ASP A 60 -0.76 -8.02 -3.86
C ASP A 60 -0.65 -9.18 -2.85
N LEU A 61 0.34 -10.07 -3.03
CA LEU A 61 0.57 -11.20 -2.13
C LEU A 61 1.23 -10.80 -0.80
N GLU A 62 1.98 -9.70 -0.77
CA GLU A 62 2.55 -9.12 0.45
C GLU A 62 1.42 -8.55 1.31
N ASP A 63 0.54 -7.74 0.71
CA ASP A 63 -0.66 -7.20 1.37
C ASP A 63 -1.58 -8.32 1.88
N LEU A 64 -1.83 -9.35 1.06
CA LEU A 64 -2.63 -10.51 1.47
C LEU A 64 -1.99 -11.29 2.63
N GLU A 65 -0.66 -11.38 2.71
CA GLU A 65 0.03 -12.05 3.81
C GLU A 65 -0.03 -11.22 5.10
N GLU A 66 0.07 -9.89 5.01
CA GLU A 66 -0.13 -9.00 6.15
C GLU A 66 -1.55 -9.15 6.72
N THR A 67 -2.57 -9.20 5.88
CA THR A 67 -3.96 -9.37 6.34
C THR A 67 -4.22 -10.70 7.06
N ILE A 68 -3.49 -11.76 6.71
CA ILE A 68 -3.58 -13.07 7.39
C ILE A 68 -2.87 -13.05 8.75
N ASN A 69 -1.87 -12.20 8.95
CA ASN A 69 -1.11 -12.10 10.20
C ASN A 69 -1.79 -11.23 11.25
N ILE A 70 -2.71 -10.33 10.86
CA ILE A 70 -3.46 -9.47 11.77
C ILE A 70 -4.30 -10.26 12.81
N PRO A 71 -5.06 -11.31 12.45
CA PRO A 71 -5.80 -12.14 13.41
C PRO A 71 -4.92 -12.91 14.41
N TYR A 72 -3.72 -13.35 13.98
CA TYR A 72 -2.76 -14.04 14.86
C TYR A 72 -2.17 -13.10 15.91
N PHE A 73 -1.92 -11.84 15.56
CA PHE A 73 -1.54 -10.82 16.53
C PHE A 73 -2.63 -10.59 17.57
N TYR A 74 -3.90 -10.54 17.15
CA TYR A 74 -5.03 -10.29 18.06
C TYR A 74 -5.32 -11.47 19.00
N THR A 75 -5.29 -12.70 18.49
CA THR A 75 -5.48 -13.91 19.30
C THR A 75 -4.30 -14.14 20.25
N PHE A 76 -3.07 -13.95 19.79
CA PHE A 76 -1.87 -14.03 20.64
C PHE A 76 -1.87 -12.94 21.72
N HIS A 77 -2.24 -11.70 21.37
CA HIS A 77 -2.38 -10.60 22.34
C HIS A 77 -3.45 -10.89 23.41
N ASN A 78 -4.58 -11.49 23.04
CA ASN A 78 -5.62 -11.86 24.00
C ASN A 78 -5.22 -13.02 24.92
N GLN A 79 -4.32 -13.91 24.48
CA GLN A 79 -3.84 -15.04 25.28
C GLN A 79 -2.60 -14.73 26.14
N MET A 80 -1.93 -13.59 25.95
CA MET A 80 -0.69 -13.23 26.67
C MET A 80 -0.94 -12.75 28.12
N THR A 81 -0.09 -13.21 29.04
CA THR A 81 0.05 -12.66 30.40
C THR A 81 0.56 -11.21 30.37
N ILE A 82 0.17 -10.43 31.38
CA ILE A 82 0.40 -8.98 31.47
C ILE A 82 1.88 -8.61 31.28
N ASP A 83 2.81 -9.39 31.82
CA ASP A 83 4.25 -9.10 31.77
C ASP A 83 4.83 -9.17 30.35
N PHE A 84 4.30 -10.04 29.48
CA PHE A 84 4.73 -10.13 28.09
C PHE A 84 4.12 -9.05 27.20
N LYS A 85 2.91 -8.57 27.53
CA LYS A 85 2.25 -7.47 26.81
C LYS A 85 3.07 -6.18 26.85
N ILE A 86 3.68 -5.89 28.00
CA ILE A 86 4.52 -4.71 28.19
C ILE A 86 5.72 -4.73 27.23
N VAL A 87 6.46 -5.85 27.17
CA VAL A 87 7.64 -6.00 26.29
C VAL A 87 7.26 -5.91 24.79
N TYR A 88 6.09 -6.43 24.43
CA TYR A 88 5.60 -6.42 23.05
C TYR A 88 5.15 -5.03 22.58
N ILE A 89 4.51 -4.25 23.46
CA ILE A 89 4.08 -2.87 23.17
C ILE A 89 5.28 -1.94 22.91
N TYR A 90 6.39 -2.13 23.63
CA TYR A 90 7.63 -1.34 23.44
C TYR A 90 8.35 -1.63 22.12
N THR A 91 8.08 -2.76 21.46
CA THR A 91 8.74 -3.15 20.20
C THR A 91 7.87 -2.95 18.96
N TYR A 92 6.54 -2.86 19.10
CA TYR A 92 5.58 -2.81 17.99
C TYR A 92 4.68 -1.55 17.95
N THR A 93 5.17 -0.43 18.46
CA THR A 93 4.38 0.83 18.62
C THR A 93 3.92 1.46 17.29
N ILE A 94 4.48 1.06 16.14
CA ILE A 94 4.09 1.60 14.82
C ILE A 94 2.90 0.84 14.21
N ILE A 95 2.80 -0.48 14.42
CA ILE A 95 1.77 -1.31 13.78
C ILE A 95 0.44 -1.25 14.55
N LEU A 96 0.49 -1.13 15.89
CA LEU A 96 -0.68 -1.22 16.76
C LEU A 96 -1.64 -0.01 16.67
N ASN A 97 -1.12 1.20 16.46
CA ASN A 97 -1.94 2.42 16.49
C ASN A 97 -2.91 2.55 15.30
N LEU A 98 -2.66 1.83 14.20
CA LEU A 98 -3.52 1.89 13.01
C LEU A 98 -4.58 0.78 12.97
N THR A 99 -4.34 -0.35 13.65
CA THR A 99 -5.14 -1.59 13.48
C THR A 99 -6.04 -1.93 14.68
N VAL A 100 -5.72 -1.50 15.89
CA VAL A 100 -6.51 -1.80 17.11
C VAL A 100 -7.94 -1.26 17.08
N PRO A 101 -8.23 -0.03 16.62
CA PRO A 101 -9.61 0.47 16.59
C PRO A 101 -10.54 -0.31 15.64
N ILE A 102 -9.97 -0.88 14.57
CA ILE A 102 -10.69 -1.63 13.55
C ILE A 102 -11.11 -3.01 14.07
N VAL A 103 -10.27 -3.65 14.89
CA VAL A 103 -10.55 -4.98 15.45
C VAL A 103 -11.43 -4.89 16.71
N GLU A 104 -11.31 -3.84 17.52
CA GLU A 104 -12.17 -3.63 18.70
C GLU A 104 -13.63 -3.30 18.34
N SER A 105 -13.87 -2.73 17.16
CA SER A 105 -15.22 -2.31 16.75
C SER A 105 -16.15 -3.45 16.31
N ASN A 106 -15.66 -4.67 16.00
CA ASN A 106 -16.56 -5.75 15.57
C ASN A 106 -16.00 -7.20 15.73
N PRO A 107 -16.01 -7.78 16.95
CA PRO A 107 -15.44 -9.11 17.23
C PRO A 107 -16.16 -10.28 16.53
N SER A 108 -17.45 -10.15 16.21
CA SER A 108 -18.26 -11.22 15.60
C SER A 108 -18.11 -11.33 14.08
N LYS A 109 -17.54 -10.30 13.43
CA LYS A 109 -17.33 -10.24 11.97
C LYS A 109 -16.04 -10.96 11.51
N PHE A 110 -15.12 -11.27 12.43
CA PHE A 110 -13.82 -11.89 12.15
C PHE A 110 -13.69 -13.34 12.64
N ARG A 111 -14.80 -14.09 12.70
CA ARG A 111 -14.75 -15.56 12.83
C ARG A 111 -14.27 -16.19 11.52
N ILE A 112 -13.00 -16.00 11.20
CA ILE A 112 -12.32 -16.72 10.11
C ILE A 112 -11.89 -18.05 10.71
N ASP A 113 -12.43 -19.15 10.18
CA ASP A 113 -12.17 -20.51 10.65
C ASP A 113 -10.71 -20.91 10.37
N ASP A 114 -10.11 -21.76 11.21
CA ASP A 114 -8.71 -22.20 11.02
C ASP A 114 -8.50 -22.90 9.66
N LEU A 115 -9.55 -23.57 9.17
CA LEU A 115 -9.58 -24.18 7.84
C LEU A 115 -9.48 -23.10 6.75
N GLU A 116 -10.23 -22.01 6.88
CA GLU A 116 -10.21 -20.90 5.95
C GLU A 116 -8.84 -20.21 5.95
N ILE A 117 -8.25 -19.95 7.12
CA ILE A 117 -6.89 -19.38 7.21
C ILE A 117 -5.87 -20.28 6.51
N ASN A 118 -5.97 -21.60 6.68
CA ASN A 118 -5.09 -22.55 6.03
C ASN A 118 -5.25 -22.56 4.50
N GLU A 119 -6.48 -22.37 4.00
CA GLU A 119 -6.74 -22.19 2.56
C GLU A 119 -6.13 -20.89 2.03
N ARG A 120 -6.24 -19.78 2.77
CA ARG A 120 -5.63 -18.50 2.41
C ARG A 120 -4.10 -18.60 2.33
N LYS A 121 -3.48 -19.21 3.35
CA LYS A 121 -2.03 -19.50 3.37
C LYS A 121 -1.60 -20.41 2.23
N SER A 122 -2.37 -21.46 1.96
CA SER A 122 -2.11 -22.37 0.86
C SER A 122 -2.16 -21.67 -0.50
N PHE A 123 -3.14 -20.79 -0.71
CA PHE A 123 -3.25 -20.00 -1.94
C PHE A 123 -2.04 -19.08 -2.14
N ILE A 124 -1.66 -18.31 -1.12
CA ILE A 124 -0.50 -17.41 -1.20
C ILE A 124 0.78 -18.20 -1.48
N SER A 125 0.99 -19.31 -0.76
CA SER A 125 2.18 -20.16 -0.93
C SER A 125 2.30 -20.73 -2.35
N ARG A 126 1.21 -21.27 -2.91
CA ARG A 126 1.18 -21.80 -4.28
C ARG A 126 1.45 -20.72 -5.32
N THR A 127 0.87 -19.54 -5.14
CA THR A 127 1.03 -18.42 -6.06
C THR A 127 2.45 -17.88 -6.04
N LYS A 128 3.02 -17.66 -4.84
CA LYS A 128 4.44 -17.27 -4.67
C LYS A 128 5.40 -18.28 -5.30
N LYS A 129 5.14 -19.58 -5.15
CA LYS A 129 5.95 -20.62 -5.79
C LYS A 129 5.94 -20.50 -7.31
N THR A 130 4.76 -20.33 -7.91
CA THR A 130 4.61 -20.20 -9.36
C THR A 130 5.32 -18.95 -9.89
N ILE A 131 5.16 -17.81 -9.21
CA ILE A 131 5.85 -16.56 -9.56
C ILE A 131 7.37 -16.73 -9.49
N LYS A 132 7.87 -17.41 -8.46
CA LYS A 132 9.30 -17.68 -8.29
C LYS A 132 9.86 -18.52 -9.44
N GLU A 133 9.17 -19.59 -9.84
CA GLU A 133 9.57 -20.44 -10.97
C GLU A 133 9.70 -19.63 -12.27
N ILE A 134 8.69 -18.81 -12.60
CA ILE A 134 8.70 -17.95 -13.80
C ILE A 134 9.86 -16.93 -13.74
N LYS A 135 10.11 -16.33 -12.57
CA LYS A 135 11.18 -15.35 -12.36
C LYS A 135 12.57 -15.97 -12.50
N GLU A 136 12.77 -17.18 -12.00
CA GLU A 136 14.01 -17.92 -12.15
C GLU A 136 14.29 -18.22 -13.63
N GLU A 137 13.28 -18.67 -14.40
CA GLU A 137 13.39 -18.87 -15.85
C GLU A 137 13.79 -17.57 -16.58
N LEU A 138 13.11 -16.45 -16.32
CA LEU A 138 13.43 -15.13 -16.89
C LEU A 138 14.89 -14.69 -16.63
N THR A 139 15.39 -14.93 -15.42
CA THR A 139 16.78 -14.56 -15.06
C THR A 139 17.82 -15.49 -15.68
N SER A 140 17.52 -16.78 -15.81
CA SER A 140 18.42 -17.78 -16.40
C SER A 140 18.71 -17.50 -17.88
N THR A 141 17.68 -17.12 -18.64
CA THR A 141 17.78 -16.81 -20.08
C THR A 141 18.57 -15.53 -20.32
N SER A 142 18.39 -14.52 -19.47
CA SER A 142 19.18 -13.27 -19.51
C SER A 142 20.67 -13.51 -19.23
N ARG A 143 21.00 -14.39 -18.27
CA ARG A 143 22.39 -14.79 -17.97
C ARG A 143 23.03 -15.54 -19.14
N ARG A 144 22.28 -16.44 -19.79
CA ARG A 144 22.76 -17.19 -20.96
C ARG A 144 23.06 -16.26 -22.14
N ALA A 145 22.18 -15.30 -22.43
CA ALA A 145 22.40 -14.30 -23.48
C ALA A 145 23.63 -13.40 -23.23
N LYS A 146 23.87 -12.99 -21.98
CA LYS A 146 25.07 -12.22 -21.61
C LYS A 146 26.35 -13.06 -21.73
N LYS A 147 26.30 -14.33 -21.33
CA LYS A 147 27.43 -15.26 -21.43
C LYS A 147 27.84 -15.48 -22.89
N GLU A 148 26.89 -15.78 -23.77
CA GLU A 148 27.15 -15.99 -25.21
C GLU A 148 27.69 -14.74 -25.91
N LYS A 149 27.26 -13.54 -25.50
CA LYS A 149 27.80 -12.27 -26.01
C LYS A 149 29.27 -12.09 -25.59
N HIS A 150 29.56 -12.28 -24.31
CA HIS A 150 30.92 -12.16 -23.77
C HIS A 150 31.88 -13.21 -24.33
N GLU A 151 31.40 -14.44 -24.58
CA GLU A 151 32.18 -15.51 -25.21
C GLU A 151 32.51 -15.19 -26.68
N ARG A 152 31.58 -14.58 -27.42
CA ARG A 152 31.83 -14.09 -28.79
C ARG A 152 32.80 -12.92 -28.86
N GLU A 153 32.72 -12.00 -27.90
CA GLU A 153 33.63 -10.86 -27.79
C GLU A 153 35.06 -11.31 -27.46
N ALA A 154 35.21 -12.35 -26.62
CA ALA A 154 36.51 -12.95 -26.31
C ALA A 154 37.16 -13.70 -27.51
N LEU A 155 36.36 -14.29 -28.40
CA LEU A 155 36.85 -15.03 -29.58
C LEU A 155 37.29 -14.14 -30.75
N LEU A 156 36.90 -12.87 -30.78
CA LEU A 156 37.26 -11.88 -31.81
C LEU A 156 38.47 -11.01 -31.42
N GLY A 157 39.17 -11.36 -30.34
CA GLY A 157 40.36 -10.68 -29.84
C GLY A 157 41.50 -10.60 -30.85
N SER A 158 41.85 -9.36 -31.21
CA SER A 158 42.91 -8.91 -32.11
C SER A 158 44.26 -9.66 -32.00
N LYS A 159 44.76 -10.12 -33.16
CA LYS A 159 46.14 -10.62 -33.34
C LYS A 159 47.12 -9.44 -33.35
N GLY A 160 48.00 -9.35 -32.36
CA GLY A 160 49.09 -8.37 -32.40
C GLY A 160 50.13 -8.45 -31.27
N ARG A 161 51.33 -8.91 -31.64
CA ARG A 161 52.69 -8.61 -31.12
C ARG A 161 52.93 -8.54 -29.60
N HIS A 162 53.62 -9.57 -29.12
CA HIS A 162 54.37 -9.61 -27.86
C HIS A 162 55.67 -8.81 -28.01
N GLN A 163 55.73 -7.56 -27.55
CA GLN A 163 56.91 -7.03 -26.83
C GLN A 163 56.61 -5.68 -26.14
N ASP A 164 55.70 -4.85 -26.67
CA ASP A 164 55.23 -3.59 -26.03
C ASP A 164 54.04 -3.77 -25.07
N ARG A 165 53.68 -5.01 -24.78
CA ARG A 165 52.38 -5.36 -24.18
C ARG A 165 52.26 -4.95 -22.71
N TYR A 166 53.36 -4.88 -21.95
CA TYR A 166 53.29 -4.51 -20.53
C TYR A 166 53.10 -3.00 -20.33
N THR A 167 53.89 -2.16 -21.00
CA THR A 167 53.81 -0.70 -20.87
C THR A 167 52.55 -0.10 -21.48
N ARG A 168 52.00 -0.73 -22.52
CA ARG A 168 50.71 -0.32 -23.12
C ARG A 168 49.52 -0.77 -22.27
N LEU A 169 49.61 -1.94 -21.65
CA LEU A 169 48.58 -2.43 -20.73
C LEU A 169 48.53 -1.59 -19.46
N ASP A 170 49.68 -1.19 -18.90
CA ASP A 170 49.73 -0.29 -17.74
C ASP A 170 49.09 1.07 -18.06
N LYS A 171 49.38 1.64 -19.25
CA LYS A 171 48.73 2.87 -19.71
C LYS A 171 47.23 2.69 -19.98
N GLU A 172 46.80 1.58 -20.56
CA GLU A 172 45.37 1.29 -20.75
C GLU A 172 44.65 1.06 -19.42
N ILE A 173 45.29 0.45 -18.43
CA ILE A 173 44.75 0.27 -17.08
C ILE A 173 44.64 1.63 -16.38
N GLU A 174 45.68 2.46 -16.42
CA GLU A 174 45.64 3.82 -15.83
C GLU A 174 44.56 4.67 -16.50
N GLN A 175 44.45 4.61 -17.83
CA GLN A 175 43.47 5.39 -18.59
C GLN A 175 42.04 4.85 -18.36
N SER A 176 41.87 3.53 -18.24
CA SER A 176 40.60 2.92 -17.85
C SER A 176 40.19 3.28 -16.42
N ASN A 177 41.13 3.32 -15.49
CA ASN A 177 40.87 3.73 -14.11
C ASN A 177 40.49 5.22 -14.03
N GLN A 178 41.18 6.09 -14.78
CA GLN A 178 40.82 7.50 -14.87
C GLN A 178 39.44 7.71 -15.49
N ASN A 179 39.15 7.02 -16.59
CA ASN A 179 37.83 7.08 -17.22
C ASN A 179 36.73 6.58 -16.26
N PHE A 180 36.99 5.52 -15.50
CA PHE A 180 36.06 5.00 -14.50
C PHE A 180 35.84 5.98 -13.34
N ILE A 181 36.90 6.66 -12.88
CA ILE A 181 36.80 7.69 -11.83
C ILE A 181 36.02 8.89 -12.35
N GLU A 182 36.32 9.39 -13.55
CA GLU A 182 35.60 10.49 -14.17
C GLU A 182 34.13 10.15 -14.44
N GLU A 183 33.83 8.94 -14.89
CA GLU A 183 32.46 8.49 -15.14
C GLU A 183 31.67 8.34 -13.83
N ASN A 184 32.28 7.77 -12.78
CA ASN A 184 31.66 7.74 -11.44
C ASN A 184 31.45 9.15 -10.88
N GLN A 185 32.40 10.05 -11.05
CA GLN A 185 32.29 11.43 -10.59
C GLN A 185 31.19 12.18 -11.33
N LYS A 186 31.06 11.97 -12.65
CA LYS A 186 29.93 12.50 -13.45
C LYS A 186 28.60 11.90 -13.02
N GLN A 187 28.52 10.59 -12.78
CA GLN A 187 27.30 9.96 -12.28
C GLN A 187 26.90 10.51 -10.90
N GLN A 188 27.85 10.69 -9.99
CA GLN A 188 27.59 11.30 -8.68
C GLN A 188 27.08 12.74 -8.84
N GLN A 189 27.67 13.55 -9.73
CA GLN A 189 27.19 14.91 -10.00
C GLN A 189 25.77 14.93 -10.61
N GLN A 190 25.44 13.97 -11.48
CA GLN A 190 24.09 13.84 -12.03
C GLN A 190 23.08 13.43 -10.94
N LEU A 191 23.46 12.53 -10.04
CA LEU A 191 22.64 12.11 -8.91
C LEU A 191 22.33 13.28 -7.97
N PHE A 192 23.33 14.11 -7.63
CA PHE A 192 23.12 15.30 -6.81
C PHE A 192 22.17 16.31 -7.48
N ARG A 193 22.32 16.54 -8.80
CA ARG A 193 21.39 17.41 -9.54
C ARG A 193 19.96 16.88 -9.56
N GLN A 194 19.79 15.57 -9.77
CA GLN A 194 18.47 14.95 -9.72
C GLN A 194 17.81 15.07 -8.34
N GLN A 195 18.60 14.95 -7.27
CA GLN A 195 18.11 15.15 -5.91
C GLN A 195 17.72 16.62 -5.65
N ASP A 196 18.50 17.58 -6.13
CA ASP A 196 18.16 19.01 -6.01
C ASP A 196 16.86 19.34 -6.77
N ASP A 197 16.67 18.81 -7.99
CA ASP A 197 15.43 18.95 -8.76
C ASP A 197 14.23 18.33 -8.02
N GLN A 198 14.44 17.18 -7.36
CA GLN A 198 13.43 16.54 -6.51
C GLN A 198 13.10 17.39 -5.28
N ILE A 199 14.10 17.99 -4.63
CA ILE A 199 13.89 18.89 -3.49
C ILE A 199 13.13 20.14 -3.92
N GLU A 200 13.40 20.70 -5.10
CA GLU A 200 12.64 21.83 -5.63
C GLU A 200 11.17 21.45 -5.90
N MET A 201 10.92 20.27 -6.46
CA MET A 201 9.56 19.75 -6.69
C MET A 201 8.81 19.49 -5.38
N ILE A 202 9.49 18.93 -4.37
CA ILE A 202 8.94 18.77 -3.02
C ILE A 202 8.66 20.14 -2.40
N SER A 203 9.55 21.11 -2.55
CA SER A 203 9.37 22.48 -2.05
C SER A 203 8.13 23.15 -2.67
N LYS A 204 7.90 22.97 -3.98
CA LYS A 204 6.66 23.41 -4.65
C LYS A 204 5.42 22.72 -4.08
N SER A 205 5.51 21.42 -3.82
CA SER A 205 4.41 20.64 -3.22
C SER A 205 4.10 21.07 -1.79
N VAL A 206 5.14 21.38 -0.99
CA VAL A 206 5.00 21.97 0.35
C VAL A 206 4.36 23.36 0.28
N GLY A 207 4.67 24.14 -0.76
CA GLY A 207 3.99 25.41 -1.03
C GLY A 207 2.49 25.25 -1.28
N VAL A 208 2.09 24.26 -2.06
CA VAL A 208 0.67 23.92 -2.30
C VAL A 208 0.00 23.44 -1.01
N LEU A 209 0.64 22.55 -0.25
CA LEU A 209 0.13 22.09 1.05
C LEU A 209 -0.05 23.25 2.04
N LYS A 210 0.87 24.22 2.06
CA LYS A 210 0.75 25.42 2.88
C LYS A 210 -0.48 26.25 2.47
N GLN A 211 -0.71 26.43 1.17
CA GLN A 211 -1.90 27.14 0.68
C GLN A 211 -3.20 26.39 1.03
N MET A 212 -3.20 25.07 0.89
CA MET A 212 -4.34 24.24 1.26
C MET A 212 -4.59 24.24 2.77
N GLY A 213 -3.54 24.24 3.59
CA GLY A 213 -3.64 24.39 5.04
C GLY A 213 -4.24 25.74 5.44
N GLN A 214 -3.84 26.83 4.78
CA GLN A 214 -4.44 28.16 5.01
C GLN A 214 -5.92 28.20 4.60
N HIS A 215 -6.30 27.53 3.51
CA HIS A 215 -7.69 27.43 3.09
C HIS A 215 -8.53 26.59 4.07
N ILE A 216 -7.99 25.47 4.55
CA ILE A 216 -8.65 24.63 5.55
C ILE A 216 -8.82 25.39 6.87
N ASP A 217 -7.80 26.13 7.31
CA ASP A 217 -7.87 26.95 8.54
C ASP A 217 -8.94 28.05 8.43
N GLY A 218 -9.05 28.69 7.26
CA GLY A 218 -10.12 29.65 6.98
C GLY A 218 -11.51 29.01 7.02
N GLU A 219 -11.70 27.90 6.31
CA GLU A 219 -12.98 27.16 6.27
C GLU A 219 -13.37 26.62 7.66
N LEU A 220 -12.41 26.11 8.45
CA LEU A 220 -12.66 25.67 9.82
C LEU A 220 -13.04 26.85 10.73
N THR A 221 -12.44 28.01 10.52
CA THR A 221 -12.81 29.23 11.26
C THR A 221 -14.23 29.69 10.91
N GLU A 222 -14.60 29.66 9.63
CA GLU A 222 -15.96 29.95 9.18
C GLU A 222 -16.97 28.93 9.73
N GLN A 223 -16.64 27.65 9.71
CA GLN A 223 -17.48 26.59 10.29
C GLN A 223 -17.60 26.71 11.81
N ALA A 224 -16.55 27.15 12.52
CA ALA A 224 -16.63 27.41 13.95
C ALA A 224 -17.60 28.56 14.25
N ALA A 225 -17.59 29.63 13.45
CA ALA A 225 -18.56 30.72 13.57
C ALA A 225 -19.99 30.26 13.27
N LEU A 226 -20.17 29.43 12.23
CA LEU A 226 -21.49 28.86 11.90
C LEU A 226 -22.01 27.91 12.99
N LEU A 227 -21.12 27.17 13.66
CA LEU A 227 -21.48 26.31 14.80
C LEU A 227 -21.88 27.12 16.03
N GLU A 228 -21.25 28.27 16.27
CA GLU A 228 -21.64 29.19 17.34
C GLU A 228 -23.05 29.77 17.08
N ASP A 229 -23.34 30.16 15.84
CA ASP A 229 -24.68 30.60 15.43
C ASP A 229 -25.73 29.49 15.60
N PHE A 230 -25.37 28.25 15.25
CA PHE A 230 -26.25 27.09 15.45
C PHE A 230 -26.51 26.80 16.93
N ASP A 231 -25.50 26.92 17.80
CA ASP A 231 -25.67 26.77 19.25
C ASP A 231 -26.59 27.85 19.83
N GLN A 232 -26.51 29.07 19.30
CA GLN A 232 -27.39 30.17 19.66
C GLN A 232 -28.85 29.91 19.22
N GLU A 233 -29.07 29.41 18.00
CA GLU A 233 -30.40 29.00 17.53
C GLU A 233 -30.97 27.82 18.32
N MET A 234 -30.13 26.84 18.67
CA MET A 234 -30.51 25.71 19.52
C MET A 234 -30.92 26.19 20.92
N THR A 235 -30.19 27.17 21.47
CA THR A 235 -30.51 27.78 22.77
C THR A 235 -31.85 28.53 22.73
N ASP A 236 -32.15 29.29 21.66
CA ASP A 236 -33.47 29.91 21.52
C ASP A 236 -34.57 28.85 21.38
N THR A 237 -34.35 27.82 20.57
CA THR A 237 -35.28 26.71 20.39
C THR A 237 -35.56 25.99 21.71
N LYS A 238 -34.53 25.74 22.52
CA LYS A 238 -34.65 25.19 23.88
C LYS A 238 -35.50 26.10 24.77
N SER A 239 -35.23 27.41 24.76
CA SER A 239 -36.02 28.36 25.55
C SER A 239 -37.50 28.40 25.14
N ARG A 240 -37.80 28.26 23.84
CA ARG A 240 -39.17 28.14 23.31
C ARG A 240 -39.83 26.84 23.71
N LEU A 241 -39.08 25.73 23.68
CA LEU A 241 -39.55 24.43 24.14
C LEU A 241 -39.87 24.47 25.64
N ASP A 242 -39.00 25.03 26.48
CA ASP A 242 -39.21 25.16 27.93
C ASP A 242 -40.45 26.02 28.24
N ARG A 243 -40.63 27.15 27.53
CA ARG A 243 -41.86 27.96 27.64
C ARG A 243 -43.11 27.16 27.27
N SER A 244 -43.00 26.28 26.27
CA SER A 244 -44.11 25.42 25.84
C SER A 244 -44.39 24.31 26.85
N LEU A 245 -43.36 23.70 27.42
CA LEU A 245 -43.48 22.73 28.51
C LEU A 245 -44.14 23.34 29.74
N ILE A 246 -43.74 24.54 30.17
CA ILE A 246 -44.37 25.26 31.28
C ILE A 246 -45.85 25.55 30.99
N LYS A 247 -46.18 25.95 29.75
CA LYS A 247 -47.58 26.16 29.34
C LYS A 247 -48.39 24.86 29.40
N ILE A 248 -47.84 23.75 28.91
CA ILE A 248 -48.47 22.42 28.98
C ILE A 248 -48.69 22.03 30.44
N GLU A 249 -47.69 22.18 31.30
CA GLU A 249 -47.80 21.90 32.73
C GLU A 249 -48.87 22.77 33.41
N LYS A 250 -48.94 24.06 33.07
CA LYS A 250 -49.97 24.98 33.59
C LYS A 250 -51.37 24.59 33.09
N VAL A 251 -51.51 24.22 31.81
CA VAL A 251 -52.78 23.74 31.26
C VAL A 251 -53.19 22.42 31.90
N LEU A 252 -52.27 21.48 32.13
CA LEU A 252 -52.52 20.25 32.86
C LEU A 252 -52.99 20.53 34.30
N LYS A 253 -52.34 21.47 35.01
CA LYS A 253 -52.75 21.90 36.36
C LYS A 253 -54.12 22.60 36.37
N LEU A 254 -54.43 23.41 35.35
CA LEU A 254 -55.73 24.06 35.21
C LEU A 254 -56.84 23.08 34.81
N SER A 255 -56.54 22.10 33.96
CA SER A 255 -57.44 21.03 33.52
C SER A 255 -57.67 19.99 34.62
N GLY A 256 -56.67 19.73 35.46
CA GLY A 256 -56.74 18.77 36.57
C GLY A 256 -57.23 19.36 37.91
N GLY A 257 -57.47 20.67 38.00
CA GLY A 257 -57.61 21.36 39.30
C GLY A 257 -58.97 21.97 39.65
N LYS A 258 -59.99 21.98 38.77
CA LYS A 258 -61.28 22.65 39.08
C LYS A 258 -62.56 21.87 38.78
N ASN A 259 -62.48 20.73 38.09
CA ASN A 259 -63.68 19.93 37.78
C ASN A 259 -63.92 18.74 38.74
N MET A 260 -63.00 18.45 39.67
CA MET A 260 -63.16 17.35 40.64
C MET A 260 -63.71 17.79 42.01
N MET A 261 -63.84 19.11 42.29
CA MET A 261 -64.33 19.62 43.58
C MET A 261 -65.71 20.28 43.52
N LYS A 262 -66.43 20.16 42.38
CA LYS A 262 -67.84 20.57 42.25
C LYS A 262 -68.82 19.42 42.07
N HIS A 263 -68.33 18.18 41.93
CA HIS A 263 -69.19 17.01 41.72
C HIS A 263 -69.39 16.14 42.98
N TYR A 264 -68.92 16.57 44.15
CA TYR A 264 -69.06 15.84 45.42
C TYR A 264 -69.89 16.58 46.50
N ILE A 265 -70.61 17.66 46.16
CA ILE A 265 -71.48 18.38 47.12
C ILE A 265 -72.96 18.40 46.70
N ASN A 266 -73.35 17.77 45.60
CA ASN A 266 -74.77 17.61 45.27
C ASN A 266 -75.02 16.24 44.61
N PHE A 267 -75.14 15.20 45.43
CA PHE A 267 -76.17 14.15 45.39
C PHE A 267 -75.91 13.15 46.53
#